data_AF-A0A3D4TDI7-F1
#
_entry.id   AF-A0A3D4TDI7-F1
#
_cell.length_a   1.000
_cell.length_b   1.000
_cell.length_c   1.000
_cell.angle_alpha   90.00
_cell.angle_beta   90.00
_cell.angle_gamma   90.00
#
_symmetry.space_group_name_H-M   'P 1'
#
loop_
_entity.id
_entity.type
_entity.pdbx_description
1 polymer ?
#
loop_
_entity_poly.entity_id
_entity_poly.type
_entity_poly.pdbx_seq_one_letter_code
_entity_poly.pdbx_strand_id
1 'polypeptide(L)' 'EAVDDYLDTCHRLGKQPDKAYKGSFNVRISAELHKEAVQFASIKNMTLNDFVKNAIAYVLTKAPEQFHVN' A
#
# COMPACT_ATOMS: atom_id res chain seq x y z
N GLU A 1 -25.45 0.07 8.92
CA GLU A 1 -25.46 0.62 10.28
C GLU A 1 -24.15 1.35 10.63
N ALA A 2 -23.02 0.70 10.98
CA ALA A 2 -21.80 1.46 11.34
C ALA A 2 -21.18 2.33 10.22
N VAL A 3 -21.45 1.99 8.95
CA VAL A 3 -21.00 2.78 7.78
C VAL A 3 -21.84 4.06 7.64
N ASP A 4 -23.13 4.00 7.95
CA ASP A 4 -24.07 5.12 7.79
C ASP A 4 -23.79 6.22 8.82
N ASP A 5 -23.54 5.83 10.09
CA ASP A 5 -23.16 6.76 11.16
C ASP A 5 -21.81 7.47 10.91
N TYR A 6 -20.86 6.76 10.29
CA TYR A 6 -19.56 7.32 9.89
C TYR A 6 -19.72 8.38 8.78
N LEU A 7 -20.56 8.10 7.77
CA LEU A 7 -20.81 9.03 6.68
C LEU A 7 -21.54 10.29 7.16
N ASP A 8 -22.54 10.17 8.04
CA ASP A 8 -23.25 11.30 8.63
C ASP A 8 -22.32 12.17 9.51
N THR A 9 -21.40 11.53 10.22
CA THR A 9 -20.37 12.23 10.99
C THR A 9 -19.41 13.00 10.08
N CYS A 10 -18.94 12.39 8.99
CA CYS A 10 -18.11 13.06 7.99
C CYS A 10 -18.83 14.28 7.39
N HIS A 11 -20.11 14.14 7.05
CA HIS A 11 -20.95 15.22 6.53
C HIS A 11 -21.10 16.38 7.52
N ARG A 12 -21.40 16.09 8.79
CA ARG A 12 -21.50 17.10 9.86
C ARG A 12 -20.19 17.86 10.10
N LEU A 13 -19.06 17.19 9.92
CA LEU A 13 -17.72 17.76 10.12
C LEU A 13 -17.17 18.47 8.87
N GLY A 14 -17.91 18.48 7.75
CA GLY A 14 -17.44 19.03 6.47
C GLY A 14 -16.24 18.29 5.91
N LYS A 15 -16.01 17.03 6.32
CA LYS A 15 -14.89 16.20 5.89
C LYS A 15 -15.36 15.18 4.86
N GLN A 16 -14.57 14.98 3.81
CA GLN A 16 -14.77 13.87 2.89
C GLN A 16 -14.49 12.55 3.65
N PRO A 17 -15.37 11.55 3.57
CA PRO A 17 -15.09 10.23 4.15
C PRO A 17 -13.86 9.62 3.49
N ASP A 18 -13.10 8.84 4.25
CA ASP A 18 -11.88 8.23 3.75
C ASP A 18 -12.20 7.32 2.57
N LYS A 19 -11.37 7.39 1.51
CA LYS A 19 -11.51 6.45 0.41
C LYS A 19 -11.27 5.04 0.95
N ALA A 20 -12.30 4.20 0.84
CA ALA A 20 -12.15 2.78 1.14
C ALA A 20 -10.96 2.21 0.37
N TYR A 21 -10.06 1.52 1.08
CA TYR A 21 -8.91 0.87 0.46
C TYR A 21 -9.42 -0.25 -0.47
N LYS A 22 -9.29 -0.05 -1.78
CA LYS A 22 -9.94 -0.88 -2.82
C LYS A 22 -9.25 -2.23 -3.07
N GLY A 23 -8.41 -2.71 -2.15
CA GLY A 23 -7.62 -3.94 -2.26
C GLY A 23 -6.58 -3.98 -3.38
N SER A 24 -6.66 -3.07 -4.35
CA SER A 24 -5.76 -2.93 -5.49
C SER A 24 -4.85 -1.72 -5.30
N PHE A 25 -3.56 -1.93 -5.51
CA PHE A 25 -2.52 -0.91 -5.38
C PHE A 25 -1.68 -0.89 -6.66
N ASN A 26 -1.94 0.09 -7.53
CA ASN A 26 -1.26 0.25 -8.81
C ASN A 26 -0.09 1.23 -8.63
N VAL A 27 1.15 0.77 -8.85
CA VAL A 27 2.35 1.59 -8.76
C VAL A 27 3.07 1.61 -10.10
N ARG A 28 3.55 2.79 -10.49
CA ARG A 28 4.48 2.94 -11.62
C ARG A 28 5.90 2.91 -11.09
N ILE A 29 6.71 2.00 -11.62
CA ILE A 29 8.15 1.90 -11.36
C ILE A 29 8.88 1.80 -12.70
N SER A 30 10.19 2.02 -12.69
CA SER A 30 11.01 1.85 -13.90
C SER A 30 10.97 0.40 -14.37
N ALA A 31 11.15 0.19 -15.68
CA ALA A 31 11.19 -1.14 -16.27
C ALA A 31 12.32 -2.01 -15.67
N GLU A 32 13.46 -1.40 -15.35
CA GLU A 32 14.58 -2.11 -14.72
C GLU A 32 14.22 -2.59 -13.31
N LEU A 33 13.63 -1.71 -12.48
CA LEU A 33 13.23 -2.09 -11.13
C LEU A 33 12.14 -3.18 -11.16
N HIS A 34 11.20 -3.10 -12.10
CA HIS A 34 10.20 -4.15 -12.29
C HIS A 34 10.84 -5.50 -12.64
N LYS A 35 11.82 -5.51 -13.54
CA LYS A 35 12.55 -6.71 -13.94
C LYS A 35 13.29 -7.33 -12.76
N GLU A 36 14.04 -6.54 -12.00
CA GLU A 36 14.75 -7.01 -10.80
C GLU A 36 13.78 -7.60 -9.77
N ALA A 37 12.65 -6.92 -9.52
CA ALA A 37 11.65 -7.37 -8.56
C ALA A 37 11.00 -8.70 -8.97
N VAL A 38 10.66 -8.87 -10.27
CA VAL A 38 10.11 -10.13 -10.79
C VAL A 38 11.12 -11.27 -10.69
N GLN A 39 12.39 -11.03 -11.03
CA GLN A 39 13.45 -12.03 -10.92
C GLN A 39 13.64 -12.47 -9.46
N PHE A 40 13.72 -11.52 -8.54
CA PHE A 40 13.84 -11.82 -7.12
C PHE A 40 12.66 -12.63 -6.59
N ALA A 41 11.43 -12.22 -6.93
CA ALA A 41 10.22 -12.93 -6.52
C ALA A 41 10.22 -14.37 -7.05
N SER A 42 10.60 -14.57 -8.32
CA SER A 42 10.70 -15.90 -8.93
C SER A 42 11.73 -16.80 -8.25
N ILE A 43 12.93 -16.28 -7.94
CA ILE A 43 13.99 -17.03 -7.23
C ILE A 43 13.50 -17.50 -5.85
N LYS A 44 12.62 -16.72 -5.21
CA LYS A 44 12.06 -17.01 -3.89
C LYS A 44 10.73 -17.77 -3.95
N ASN A 45 10.31 -18.25 -5.12
CA ASN A 45 9.03 -18.93 -5.33
C ASN A 45 7.83 -18.13 -4.80
N MET A 46 7.82 -16.81 -5.02
CA MET A 46 6.72 -15.93 -4.63
C MET A 46 6.25 -15.07 -5.81
N THR A 47 5.04 -14.52 -5.74
CA THR A 47 4.56 -13.57 -6.75
C THR A 47 5.18 -12.19 -6.54
N LEU A 48 5.19 -11.35 -7.59
CA LEU A 48 5.60 -9.94 -7.46
C LEU A 48 4.78 -9.22 -6.39
N ASN A 49 3.47 -9.49 -6.32
CA ASN A 49 2.60 -8.90 -5.31
C ASN A 49 2.95 -9.34 -3.90
N ASP A 50 3.34 -10.61 -3.69
CA ASP A 50 3.80 -11.08 -2.38
C ASP A 50 5.11 -10.40 -1.96
N PHE A 51 6.04 -10.26 -2.89
CA PHE A 51 7.27 -9.51 -2.65
C PHE A 51 6.98 -8.06 -2.24
N VAL A 52 6.13 -7.35 -2.99
CA VAL A 52 5.75 -5.96 -2.68
C VAL A 52 5.05 -5.86 -1.32
N LYS A 53 4.10 -6.76 -1.01
CA LYS A 53 3.45 -6.81 0.32
C LYS A 53 4.47 -7.00 1.44
N ASN A 54 5.42 -7.92 1.28
CA ASN A 54 6.46 -8.18 2.27
C ASN A 54 7.39 -6.99 2.44
N ALA A 55 7.78 -6.32 1.35
CA ALA A 55 8.62 -5.12 1.42
C ALA A 55 7.92 -3.98 2.18
N ILE A 56 6.63 -3.73 1.88
CA ILE A 56 5.82 -2.73 2.58
C ILE A 56 5.70 -3.08 4.06
N ALA A 57 5.35 -4.33 4.40
CA ALA A 57 5.22 -4.78 5.78
C ALA A 57 6.54 -4.70 6.54
N TYR A 58 7.65 -5.09 5.90
CA TYR A 58 8.98 -5.00 6.49
C TYR A 58 9.32 -3.57 6.88
N VAL A 59 9.13 -2.60 5.97
CA VAL A 59 9.41 -1.18 6.24
C VAL A 59 8.54 -0.67 7.40
N LEU A 60 7.24 -0.95 7.39
CA LEU A 60 6.32 -0.48 8.43
C LEU A 60 6.58 -1.12 9.81
N THR A 61 7.14 -2.33 9.86
CA THR A 61 7.42 -3.04 11.12
C THR A 61 8.82 -2.81 11.66
N LYS A 62 9.76 -2.31 10.84
CA LYS A 62 11.18 -2.21 11.19
C LYS A 62 11.76 -0.79 11.24
N ALA A 63 11.02 0.28 10.93
CA ALA A 63 11.56 1.64 11.04
C ALA A 63 10.55 2.73 11.45
N PRO A 64 10.86 3.50 12.52
CA PRO A 64 10.41 4.88 12.69
C PRO A 64 11.43 5.94 12.19
N GLU A 65 12.63 5.59 11.70
CA GLU A 65 13.63 6.61 11.38
C GLU A 65 14.16 6.50 9.94
N GLN A 66 13.92 7.58 9.17
CA GLN A 66 14.46 7.89 7.85
C GLN A 66 13.84 7.17 6.63
N PHE A 67 12.52 7.33 6.44
CA PHE A 67 11.98 7.45 5.08
C PHE A 67 11.74 8.92 4.77
N HIS A 68 12.74 9.61 4.21
CA HIS A 68 12.49 10.88 3.52
C HIS A 68 11.89 10.55 2.15
N VAL A 69 10.57 10.70 2.06
CA VAL A 69 9.84 10.65 0.79
C VAL A 69 9.87 12.07 0.23
N ASN A 70 10.49 12.26 -0.94
CA ASN A 70 10.42 13.51 -1.70
C ASN A 70 9.03 13.69 -2.33
#